data_AF-A0A2E9Q7T7-F1
#
_entry.id   AF-A0A2E9Q7T7-F1
#
_cell.length_a   1.000
_cell.length_b   1.000
_cell.length_c   1.000
_cell.angle_alpha   90.00
_cell.angle_beta   90.00
_cell.angle_gamma   90.00
#
_symmetry.space_group_name_H-M   'P 1'
#
loop_
_entity.id
_entity.type
_entity.pdbx_description
1 polymer ?
#
loop_
_entity_poly.entity_id
_entity_poly.type
_entity_poly.pdbx_seq_one_letter_code
_entity_poly.pdbx_strand_id
1 'polypeptide(L)' 'MRLWVWFVLGALVAGSLVAEFTLLAGKDAHWWNHIPGFYIYWGFLSCVVIIYVSKWIGKLILFRNEDYYDR' A
#
# COMPACT_ATOMS: atom_id res chain seq x y z
N MET A 1 5.43 13.47 16.88
CA MET A 1 4.88 13.34 15.51
C MET A 1 4.38 14.71 15.07
N ARG A 2 4.92 15.29 14.00
CA ARG A 2 4.58 16.65 13.59
C ARG A 2 3.17 16.63 12.98
N LEU A 3 2.19 17.28 13.63
CA LEU A 3 0.77 17.27 13.23
C LEU A 3 0.55 17.56 11.73
N TRP A 4 1.43 18.39 11.16
CA TRP A 4 1.42 18.75 9.74
C TRP A 4 1.46 17.54 8.78
N VAL A 5 2.16 16.47 9.16
CA VAL A 5 2.25 15.24 8.35
C VAL A 5 0.88 14.58 8.20
N TRP A 6 0.06 14.58 9.27
CA TRP A 6 -1.28 14.00 9.24
C TRP A 6 -2.22 14.80 8.33
N PHE A 7 -2.10 16.14 8.35
CA PHE A 7 -2.88 16.99 7.44
C PHE A 7 -2.48 16.77 5.98
N VAL A 8 -1.19 16.67 5.67
CA VAL A 8 -0.70 16.41 4.30
C VAL A 8 -1.15 15.04 3.81
N LEU A 9 -1.03 14.00 4.64
CA LEU A 9 -1.49 12.65 4.28
C LEU A 9 -3.01 12.62 4.07
N GLY A 10 -3.77 13.26 4.95
CA GLY A 10 -5.23 13.36 4.80
C GLY A 10 -5.63 14.09 3.51
N ALA A 11 -4.95 15.18 3.18
CA ALA A 11 -5.18 15.93 1.95
C ALA A 11 -4.86 15.11 0.69
N LEU A 12 -3.77 14.33 0.70
CA LEU A 12 -3.42 13.42 -0.39
C LEU A 12 -4.48 12.34 -0.61
N VAL A 13 -4.96 11.71 0.47
CA VAL A 13 -6.02 10.69 0.39
C VAL A 13 -7.32 11.30 -0.13
N ALA A 14 -7.72 12.45 0.40
CA ALA A 14 -8.90 13.16 -0.06
C ALA A 14 -8.81 13.55 -1.55
N GLY A 15 -7.66 14.06 -2.00
CA GLY A 15 -7.42 14.39 -3.41
C GLY A 15 -7.49 13.14 -4.31
N SER A 16 -6.99 12.01 -3.82
CA SER A 16 -7.04 10.73 -4.53
C SER A 16 -8.49 10.24 -4.70
N LEU A 17 -9.33 10.37 -3.67
CA LEU A 17 -10.76 10.05 -3.74
C LEU A 17 -11.47 10.95 -4.76
N VAL A 18 -11.24 12.26 -4.70
CA VAL A 18 -11.86 13.21 -5.65
C VAL A 18 -11.47 12.88 -7.08
N ALA A 19 -10.19 12.55 -7.33
CA ALA A 19 -9.73 12.12 -8.65
C ALA A 19 -10.44 10.84 -9.12
N GLU A 20 -10.67 9.88 -8.23
CA GLU A 20 -11.41 8.64 -8.55
C GLU A 20 -12.85 8.95 -9.00
N PHE A 21 -13.58 9.72 -8.20
CA PHE A 21 -14.97 10.06 -8.50
C PHE A 21 -15.14 10.98 -9.72
N THR A 22 -14.15 11.81 -10.06
CA THR A 22 -14.25 12.75 -11.19
C THR A 22 -13.70 12.21 -12.51
N LEU A 23 -12.63 11.40 -12.46
CA LEU A 23 -11.93 10.93 -13.65
C LEU A 23 -12.32 9.51 -14.07
N LEU A 24 -12.69 8.65 -13.11
CA LEU A 24 -12.93 7.22 -13.35
C LEU A 24 -14.42 6.84 -13.34
N ALA A 25 -15.29 7.62 -12.68
CA ALA A 25 -16.73 7.32 -12.58
C ALA A 25 -17.49 7.31 -13.92
N GLY A 26 -16.92 7.88 -14.99
CA GLY A 26 -17.55 7.93 -16.33
C GLY A 26 -16.78 7.23 -17.44
N LYS A 27 -15.66 6.56 -17.14
CA LYS A 27 -14.86 5.82 -18.12
C LYS A 27 -14.86 4.35 -17.74
N ASP A 28 -15.74 3.58 -18.39
CA ASP A 28 -15.93 2.13 -18.25
C ASP A 28 -14.71 1.31 -18.73
N ALA A 29 -13.52 1.57 -18.19
CA ALA A 29 -12.32 0.83 -18.54
C ALA A 29 -12.24 -0.50 -17.78
N HIS A 30 -12.73 -0.56 -16.53
CA HIS A 30 -12.59 -1.73 -15.67
C HIS A 30 -13.73 -1.86 -14.65
N TRP A 31 -14.15 -3.10 -14.36
CA TRP A 31 -15.23 -3.41 -13.42
C TRP A 31 -14.97 -2.91 -11.98
N TRP A 32 -13.71 -2.79 -11.57
CA TRP A 32 -13.35 -2.31 -10.24
C TRP A 32 -13.56 -0.80 -10.06
N ASN A 33 -13.76 -0.03 -11.14
CA ASN A 33 -14.10 1.39 -11.05
C ASN A 33 -15.51 1.63 -10.46
N HIS A 34 -16.37 0.60 -10.42
CA HIS A 34 -17.66 0.66 -9.73
C HIS A 34 -17.53 0.59 -8.21
N ILE A 35 -16.36 0.19 -7.69
CA ILE A 35 -16.11 0.09 -6.26
C ILE A 35 -15.50 1.42 -5.78
N PRO A 36 -16.22 2.22 -4.97
CA PRO A 36 -15.69 3.48 -4.48
C PRO A 36 -14.49 3.25 -3.55
N GLY A 37 -13.42 3.99 -3.78
CA GLY A 37 -12.16 3.93 -3.05
C GLY A 37 -11.27 2.74 -3.44
N PHE A 38 -11.57 1.99 -4.50
CA PHE A 38 -10.85 0.77 -4.87
C PHE A 38 -9.34 0.97 -4.91
N TYR A 39 -8.88 2.07 -5.52
CA TYR A 39 -7.46 2.29 -5.73
C TYR A 39 -6.71 2.60 -4.42
N ILE A 40 -7.36 3.26 -3.46
CA ILE A 40 -6.79 3.52 -2.14
C ILE A 40 -6.69 2.22 -1.35
N TYR A 41 -7.74 1.40 -1.34
CA TYR A 41 -7.71 0.10 -0.69
C TYR A 41 -6.67 -0.82 -1.31
N TRP A 42 -6.60 -0.87 -2.64
CA TRP A 42 -5.63 -1.67 -3.36
C TRP A 42 -4.20 -1.21 -3.13
N GLY A 43 -3.95 0.10 -3.15
CA GLY A 43 -2.65 0.69 -2.83
C GLY A 43 -2.22 0.36 -1.40
N PHE A 44 -3.10 0.53 -0.42
CA PHE A 44 -2.81 0.19 0.98
C PHE A 44 -2.56 -1.31 1.16
N LEU A 45 -3.44 -2.16 0.60
CA LEU A 45 -3.31 -3.61 0.67
C LEU A 45 -2.00 -4.08 0.03
N SER A 46 -1.64 -3.53 -1.14
CA SER A 46 -0.38 -3.86 -1.82
C SER A 46 0.83 -3.51 -0.97
N CYS A 47 0.83 -2.37 -0.30
CA CYS A 47 1.90 -1.96 0.61
C CYS A 47 2.04 -2.94 1.78
N VAL A 48 0.91 -3.30 2.41
CA VAL A 48 0.89 -4.29 3.50
C VAL A 48 1.42 -5.64 3.00
N VAL A 49 0.93 -6.13 1.86
CA VAL A 49 1.36 -7.40 1.26
C VAL A 49 2.87 -7.39 1.00
N ILE A 50 3.39 -6.33 0.38
CA ILE A 50 4.83 -6.20 0.09
C ILE A 50 5.66 -6.26 1.37
N ILE A 51 5.25 -5.59 2.45
CA ILE A 51 5.96 -5.64 3.74
C ILE A 51 6.01 -7.06 4.29
N TYR A 52 4.87 -7.76 4.31
CA TYR A 52 4.81 -9.12 4.84
C TYR A 52 5.58 -10.12 3.98
N VAL A 53 5.43 -10.05 2.65
CA VAL A 53 6.16 -10.89 1.70
C VAL A 53 7.67 -10.64 1.83
N SER A 54 8.10 -9.38 1.94
CA SER A 54 9.51 -9.05 2.11
C SER A 54 10.08 -9.61 3.41
N LYS A 55 9.32 -9.54 4.52
CA LYS A 55 9.73 -10.17 5.79
C LYS A 55 9.83 -11.69 5.67
N TRP A 56 8.88 -12.32 4.99
CA TRP A 56 8.86 -13.77 4.80
C TRP A 56 10.05 -14.25 3.96
N ILE A 57 10.31 -13.59 2.83
CA ILE A 57 11.48 -13.87 1.99
C ILE A 57 12.78 -13.61 2.76
N GLY A 58 12.85 -12.50 3.50
CA GLY A 58 13.98 -12.20 4.38
C GLY A 58 14.20 -13.32 5.40
N LYS A 59 13.12 -13.93 5.90
CA LYS A 59 13.23 -15.04 6.85
C LYS A 59 13.78 -16.32 6.22
N LEU A 60 13.38 -16.61 4.99
CA LEU A 60 13.78 -17.82 4.28
C LEU A 60 15.20 -17.76 3.73
N ILE A 61 15.63 -16.60 3.24
CA ILE A 61 16.86 -16.46 2.46
C ILE A 61 17.97 -15.77 3.26
N LEU A 62 17.61 -14.81 4.13
CA LEU A 62 18.59 -13.90 4.74
C LEU A 62 19.05 -14.32 6.14
N PHE A 63 18.23 -15.02 6.93
CA PHE A 63 18.69 -15.53 8.22
C PHE A 63 19.64 -16.71 8.00
N ARG A 64 20.93 -16.42 8.15
CA ARG A 64 21.99 -17.39 8.32
C ARG A 64 21.76 -18.14 9.64
N ASN A 65 21.98 -19.46 9.66
CA ASN A 65 21.98 -20.24 10.90
C ASN A 65 22.92 -19.60 11.94
N GLU A 66 22.47 -19.62 13.19
CA GLU A 66 23.13 -19.02 14.35
C GLU A 66 24.52 -19.64 14.60
N ASP A 67 24.72 -20.90 14.19
CA ASP A 67 25.96 -21.66 14.31
C ASP A 67 27.12 -21.19 13.39
N TYR A 68 26.94 -20.15 12.58
CA TYR A 68 27.99 -19.68 11.66
C TYR A 68 29.20 -19.06 12.38
N TYR A 69 29.00 -18.49 13.58
CA TYR A 69 30.07 -17.91 14.40
C TYR A 69 30.57 -18.83 15.51
N ASP A 70 29.94 -20.00 15.71
CA ASP A 70 30.37 -21.02 16.67
C ASP A 70 31.44 -21.98 16.10
N ARG A 71 32.06 -21.63 14.97
CA ARG A 71 33.24 -22.31 14.42
C ARG A 71 34.47 -21.43 14.41
#